data_AF-A0AAV4NME8-F1
#
_entry.id   AF-A0AAV4NME8-F1
#
_cell.length_a   1.000
_cell.length_b   1.000
_cell.length_c   1.000
_cell.angle_alpha   90.00
_cell.angle_beta   90.00
_cell.angle_gamma   90.00
#
_symmetry.space_group_name_H-M   'P 1'
#
loop_
_entity.id
_entity.type
_entity.pdbx_description
1 polymer ?
#
loop_
_entity_poly.entity_id
_entity_poly.type
_entity_poly.pdbx_seq_one_letter_code
_entity_poly.pdbx_strand_id
1 'polypeptide(L)' 'MEEGKGKEFIFTWVIENFSFFNQRHREVIESPNFIAVNMKKSKWIVRLFPGGWISENYLAVYLQCENDPFSRKVN' A
#
# COMPACT_ATOMS: atom_id res chain seq x y z
N MET A 1 -8.01 32.02 -12.63
CA MET A 1 -7.10 31.34 -11.69
C MET A 1 -7.96 30.35 -10.92
N GLU A 2 -7.94 29.07 -11.27
CA GLU A 2 -8.60 28.03 -10.48
C GLU A 2 -7.56 27.39 -9.55
N GLU A 3 -7.57 27.83 -8.30
CA GLU A 3 -6.71 27.33 -7.25
C GLU A 3 -7.43 26.15 -6.56
N GLY A 4 -6.86 24.94 -6.65
CA GLY A 4 -7.12 23.88 -5.66
C GLY A 4 -7.69 22.54 -6.10
N LYS A 5 -8.07 22.30 -7.36
CA LYS A 5 -8.58 20.98 -7.81
C LYS A 5 -7.50 20.14 -8.50
N GLY A 6 -6.65 19.47 -7.72
CA GLY A 6 -5.63 18.58 -8.33
C GLY A 6 -4.68 17.87 -7.37
N LYS A 7 -5.13 17.50 -6.16
CA LYS A 7 -4.25 16.85 -5.17
C LYS A 7 -4.70 15.44 -4.75
N GLU A 8 -5.76 14.92 -5.33
CA GLU A 8 -6.24 13.58 -5.02
C GLU A 8 -5.79 12.59 -6.08
N PHE A 9 -5.36 11.42 -5.63
CA PHE A 9 -5.06 10.27 -6.46
C PHE A 9 -5.75 9.07 -5.83
N ILE A 10 -6.63 8.41 -6.59
CA ILE A 10 -7.39 7.25 -6.13
C ILE A 10 -6.78 6.01 -6.76
N PHE A 11 -6.46 5.05 -5.90
CA PHE A 11 -5.99 3.72 -6.30
C PHE A 11 -6.93 2.68 -5.72
N THR A 12 -7.48 1.82 -6.57
CA THR A 12 -8.33 0.71 -6.17
C THR A 12 -7.60 -0.59 -6.44
N TRP A 13 -7.38 -1.38 -5.39
CA TRP A 13 -6.82 -2.73 -5.49
C TRP A 13 -7.84 -3.74 -4.98
N VAL A 14 -8.21 -4.68 -5.85
CA VAL A 14 -9.14 -5.77 -5.53
C VAL A 14 -8.33 -7.02 -5.27
N ILE A 15 -8.60 -7.67 -4.14
CA ILE A 15 -8.01 -8.94 -3.76
C ILE A 15 -9.11 -9.99 -3.80
N GLU A 16 -9.06 -10.83 -4.81
CA GLU A 16 -10.01 -11.93 -4.97
C GLU A 16 -9.70 -13.05 -3.99
N ASN A 17 -10.73 -13.80 -3.59
CA ASN A 17 -10.60 -14.97 -2.73
C ASN A 17 -9.82 -14.68 -1.43
N PHE A 18 -10.08 -13.53 -0.80
CA PHE A 18 -9.30 -13.05 0.34
C PHE A 18 -9.22 -14.07 1.49
N SER A 19 -10.27 -14.87 1.70
CA SER A 19 -10.31 -15.92 2.73
C SER A 19 -9.36 -17.10 2.49
N PHE A 20 -8.80 -17.26 1.29
CA PHE A 20 -7.85 -18.34 0.97
C PHE A 20 -6.41 -17.98 1.34
N PHE A 21 -6.15 -16.72 1.69
CA PHE A 21 -4.86 -16.27 2.17
C PHE A 21 -4.60 -16.78 3.59
N ASN A 22 -3.58 -17.64 3.73
CA ASN A 22 -3.16 -18.20 5.01
C ASN A 22 -1.86 -17.55 5.53
N GLN A 23 -1.69 -16.26 5.24
CA GLN A 23 -0.51 -15.49 5.61
C GLN A 23 -0.33 -15.47 7.12
N ARG A 24 0.88 -15.81 7.57
CA ARG A 24 1.28 -15.74 8.98
C ARG A 24 1.53 -14.29 9.40
N HIS A 25 1.74 -14.09 10.69
CA HIS A 25 2.15 -12.80 11.24
C HIS A 25 3.32 -12.20 10.45
N ARG A 26 3.18 -10.93 10.04
CA ARG A 26 4.16 -10.17 9.23
C ARG A 26 4.37 -10.64 7.79
N GLU A 27 3.66 -11.66 7.32
CA GLU A 27 3.65 -11.98 5.89
C GLU A 27 2.81 -10.95 5.14
N VAL A 28 3.33 -10.51 3.99
CA VAL A 28 2.81 -9.37 3.24
C VAL A 28 2.27 -9.80 1.88
N ILE A 29 1.18 -9.17 1.48
CA ILE A 29 0.67 -9.15 0.11
C ILE A 29 0.88 -7.74 -0.41
N GLU A 30 1.48 -7.61 -1.58
CA GLU A 30 1.78 -6.32 -2.18
C GLU A 30 0.88 -6.06 -3.38
N SER A 31 0.39 -4.83 -3.49
CA SER A 31 -0.32 -4.40 -4.68
C SER A 31 0.64 -4.28 -5.87
N PRO A 32 0.12 -4.22 -7.10
CA PRO A 32 0.88 -3.65 -8.19
C PRO A 32 1.37 -2.25 -7.82
N ASN A 33 2.57 -1.91 -8.28
CA ASN A 33 3.12 -0.57 -8.17
C ASN A 33 2.27 0.44 -8.96
N PHE A 34 2.06 1.62 -8.41
CA PHE A 34 1.34 2.70 -9.10
C PHE A 34 2.06 4.04 -8.97
N ILE A 35 1.86 4.90 -9.96
CA ILE A 35 2.49 6.22 -10.04
C ILE A 35 1.43 7.28 -9.78
N ALA A 36 1.58 8.01 -8.68
CA ALA A 36 0.73 9.14 -8.35
C ALA A 36 1.15 10.35 -9.19
N VAL A 37 0.63 10.46 -10.42
CA VAL A 37 1.02 11.50 -11.40
C VAL A 37 0.81 12.91 -10.88
N ASN A 38 -0.24 13.13 -10.08
CA ASN A 38 -0.56 14.41 -9.45
C ASN A 38 0.30 14.70 -8.19
N MET A 39 1.06 13.71 -7.71
CA MET A 39 1.92 13.81 -6.52
C MET A 39 3.39 13.66 -6.91
N LYS A 40 3.89 14.58 -7.76
CA LYS A 40 5.29 14.59 -8.23
C LYS A 40 5.74 13.30 -8.92
N LYS A 41 4.81 12.56 -9.53
CA LYS A 41 5.07 11.24 -10.15
C LYS A 41 5.78 10.27 -9.20
N SER A 42 5.42 10.33 -7.91
CA SER A 42 5.96 9.41 -6.91
C SER A 42 5.42 8.00 -7.13
N LYS A 43 6.28 7.00 -6.91
CA LYS A 43 5.94 5.58 -7.05
C LYS A 43 5.56 5.01 -5.69
N TRP A 44 4.43 4.32 -5.67
CA TRP A 44 3.80 3.81 -4.45
C TRP A 44 3.38 2.36 -4.59
N ILE A 45 3.30 1.69 -3.45
CA ILE A 45 2.78 0.34 -3.30
C ILE A 45 1.94 0.24 -2.02
N VAL A 46 0.83 -0.49 -2.08
CA VAL A 46 0.05 -0.85 -0.89
C VAL A 46 0.54 -2.19 -0.38
N ARG A 47 0.77 -2.28 0.92
CA ARG A 47 1.25 -3.48 1.60
C ARG A 47 0.21 -3.91 2.62
N LEU A 48 -0.29 -5.12 2.42
CA LEU A 48 -1.32 -5.72 3.23
C LEU A 48 -0.73 -6.86 4.05
N PHE A 49 -1.00 -6.89 5.34
CA PHE A 49 -0.58 -7.96 6.24
C PHE A 49 -1.84 -8.63 6.80
N PRO A 50 -2.31 -9.73 6.21
CA PRO A 50 -3.54 -10.40 6.64
C PRO A 50 -3.45 -10.92 8.09
N GLY A 51 -2.29 -11.44 8.49
CA GLY A 51 -1.99 -11.86 9.86
C GLY A 51 -1.46 -10.74 10.77
N GLY A 52 -1.63 -9.48 10.36
CA GLY A 52 -1.18 -8.30 11.10
C GLY A 52 0.33 -8.07 11.13
N TRP A 53 0.74 -6.92 11.66
CA TRP A 53 2.14 -6.47 11.70
C TRP A 53 2.70 -6.31 13.12
N ILE A 54 1.98 -5.59 13.99
CA ILE A 54 2.35 -5.38 15.40
C ILE A 54 1.75 -6.48 16.28
N SER A 55 0.52 -6.89 15.97
CA SER A 55 -0.20 -8.00 16.59
C SER A 55 -1.05 -8.73 15.56
N GLU A 56 -1.50 -9.93 15.90
CA GLU A 56 -2.21 -10.85 14.99
C GLU A 56 -3.73 -10.65 14.95
N ASN A 57 -4.26 -9.75 15.78
CA ASN A 57 -5.70 -9.53 15.94
C ASN A 57 -6.28 -8.48 14.98
N TYR A 58 -5.49 -8.01 14.02
CA TYR A 58 -5.96 -7.04 13.04
C TYR A 58 -5.24 -7.23 11.71
N LEU A 59 -5.89 -6.79 10.65
CA LEU A 59 -5.31 -6.67 9.32
C LEU A 59 -4.60 -5.32 9.22
N ALA A 60 -3.31 -5.34 8.88
CA ALA A 60 -2.53 -4.11 8.75
C ALA A 60 -2.42 -3.69 7.28
N VAL A 61 -2.66 -2.41 7.00
CA VAL A 61 -2.47 -1.81 5.67
C VAL A 61 -1.48 -0.67 5.78
N TYR A 62 -0.45 -0.70 4.93
CA TYR A 62 0.53 0.37 4.83
C TYR A 62 0.63 0.86 3.39
N LEU A 63 0.82 2.16 3.23
CA LEU A 63 1.16 2.77 1.96
C LEU A 63 2.64 3.14 1.98
N GLN A 64 3.41 2.61 1.04
CA GLN A 64 4.86 2.84 0.96
C GLN A 64 5.21 3.61 -0.31
N CYS A 65 5.93 4.73 -0.15
CA CYS A 65 6.54 5.46 -1.25
C CYS A 65 7.91 4.84 -1.52
N GLU A 66 8.14 4.30 -2.72
CA GLU A 66 9.48 3.78 -3.07
C GLU A 66 10.52 4.90 -3.21
N ASN A 67 10.07 6.13 -3.48
CA ASN A 67 10.95 7.29 -3.59
C ASN A 67 11.31 7.89 -2.22
N ASP A 68 10.77 7.34 -1.12
CA ASP A 68 11.12 7.75 0.24
C ASP A 68 12.38 7.00 0.71
N PRO A 69 13.49 7.70 1.00
CA PRO A 69 14.73 7.08 1.45
C PRO A 69 14.62 6.35 2.80
N PHE A 70 13.57 6.61 3.58
CA PHE A 70 13.30 5.94 4.86
C PHE A 70 12.35 4.74 4.72
N SER A 71 11.90 4.44 3.49
CA SER A 71 10.98 3.34 3.26
C SER A 71 11.62 1.99 3.60
N ARG A 72 10.94 1.21 4.45
CA ARG A 72 11.41 -0.10 4.90
C ARG A 72 11.35 -1.10 3.74
N LYS A 73 12.51 -1.55 3.28
CA LYS A 73 12.61 -2.70 2.36
C LYS A 73 12.33 -3.96 3.16
N VAL A 74 11.42 -4.79 2.65
CA VAL A 74 11.26 -6.16 3.17
C VAL A 74 12.11 -7.05 2.29
N ASN A 75 12.96 -7.82 2.94
CA ASN A 75 13.89 -8.76 2.32
C ASN A 75 13.18 -10.08 2.04
#